data_AF-A0A915PLS0-F1
#
_entry.id   AF-A0A915PLS0-F1
#
_cell.length_a   1.000
_cell.length_b   1.000
_cell.length_c   1.000
_cell.angle_alpha   90.00
_cell.angle_beta   90.00
_cell.angle_gamma   90.00
#
_symmetry.space_group_name_H-M   'P 1'
#
loop_
_entity.id
_entity.type
_entity.pdbx_description
1 polymer ?
#
loop_
_entity_poly.entity_id
_entity_poly.type
_entity_poly.pdbx_seq_one_letter_code
_entity_poly.pdbx_strand_id
1 'polypeptide(L)'
;MTSTTCGACTMIVTELEIKIAEMEEKIRGKGDDRSSKRKDQETSNKGSLLRSEIQLSEALETICVKTAEWTTVVHPRTGKGVYARRPTLKLKEVHNHPTIHQFEDACSDFLDSYEDELLTFARKKHEEPVRHFCYEKIKVCTAVDVMPMTDEESGKAQILSDEDKEKKVEEALEKMKSNHRVMGNEL
;
A
#
# COMPACT_ATOMS: atom_id res chain seq x y z
N MET A 1 -7.64 23.58 1.60
CA MET A 1 -7.44 22.56 2.66
C MET A 1 -7.67 21.19 2.06
N THR A 2 -6.88 20.20 2.48
CA THR A 2 -7.06 18.81 2.10
C THR A 2 -8.24 18.22 2.87
N SER A 3 -9.11 17.46 2.18
CA SER A 3 -10.23 16.80 2.84
C SER A 3 -9.71 15.57 3.58
N THR A 4 -9.83 15.54 4.91
CA THR A 4 -9.43 14.40 5.74
C THR A 4 -10.19 13.14 5.34
N THR A 5 -11.48 13.26 5.00
CA THR A 5 -12.32 12.15 4.50
C THR A 5 -11.83 11.61 3.17
N CYS A 6 -11.38 12.48 2.26
CA CYS A 6 -10.76 12.03 1.01
C CYS A 6 -9.43 11.31 1.29
N GLY A 7 -8.64 11.83 2.24
CA GLY A 7 -7.41 11.17 2.69
C GLY A 7 -7.65 9.78 3.25
N ALA A 8 -8.65 9.62 4.12
CA ALA A 8 -9.07 8.35 4.69
C ALA A 8 -9.50 7.38 3.59
N CYS A 9 -10.34 7.81 2.64
CA CYS A 9 -10.76 6.98 1.52
C CYS A 9 -9.58 6.49 0.68
N THR A 10 -8.69 7.40 0.28
CA THR A 10 -7.50 7.06 -0.51
C THR A 10 -6.61 6.07 0.22
N MET A 11 -6.37 6.28 1.52
CA MET A 11 -5.58 5.37 2.34
C MET A 11 -6.21 3.98 2.41
N ILE A 12 -7.48 3.90 2.81
CA ILE A 12 -8.18 2.64 3.02
C ILE A 12 -8.20 1.81 1.73
N VAL A 13 -8.57 2.42 0.60
CA VAL A 13 -8.61 1.73 -0.70
C VAL A 13 -7.23 1.25 -1.12
N THR A 14 -6.19 2.07 -0.89
CA THR A 14 -4.81 1.71 -1.26
C THR A 14 -4.29 0.56 -0.39
N GLU A 15 -4.44 0.64 0.93
CA GLU A 15 -3.98 -0.40 1.86
C GLU A 15 -4.75 -1.70 1.67
N LEU A 16 -6.04 -1.63 1.35
CA LEU A 16 -6.85 -2.82 1.05
C LEU A 16 -6.35 -3.54 -0.22
N GLU A 17 -6.04 -2.81 -1.29
CA GLU A 17 -5.47 -3.42 -2.50
C GLU A 17 -4.05 -3.97 -2.28
N ILE A 18 -3.24 -3.31 -1.45
CA ILE A 18 -1.94 -3.85 -1.01
C ILE A 18 -2.14 -5.17 -0.27
N LYS A 19 -3.09 -5.23 0.68
CA LYS A 19 -3.41 -6.46 1.41
C LYS A 19 -3.89 -7.57 0.50
N ILE A 20 -4.76 -7.27 -0.46
CA ILE A 20 -5.22 -8.25 -1.46
C ILE A 20 -4.03 -8.77 -2.27
N ALA A 21 -3.13 -7.89 -2.72
CA ALA A 21 -1.93 -8.29 -3.47
C ALA A 21 -0.99 -9.17 -2.62
N GLU A 22 -0.74 -8.82 -1.35
CA GLU A 22 0.05 -9.65 -0.43
C GLU A 22 -0.54 -11.06 -0.26
N MET A 23 -1.87 -11.16 -0.18
CA MET A 23 -2.55 -12.46 -0.10
C MET A 23 -2.46 -13.24 -1.43
N GLU A 24 -2.60 -12.57 -2.58
CA GLU A 24 -2.42 -13.15 -3.91
C GLU A 24 -1.01 -13.76 -4.07
N GLU A 25 0.02 -13.02 -3.65
CA GLU A 25 1.42 -13.48 -3.62
C GLU A 25 1.61 -14.72 -2.73
N LYS A 26 1.07 -14.71 -1.51
CA LYS A 26 1.18 -15.84 -0.56
C LYS A 26 0.54 -17.12 -1.09
N ILE A 27 -0.59 -17.02 -1.80
CA ILE A 27 -1.23 -18.18 -2.41
C ILE A 27 -0.40 -18.70 -3.58
N ARG A 28 0.16 -17.81 -4.41
CA ARG A 28 1.01 -18.21 -5.54
C ARG A 28 2.29 -18.90 -5.07
N GLY A 29 2.99 -18.35 -4.07
CA GLY A 29 4.21 -18.93 -3.52
C GLY A 29 4.01 -20.30 -2.85
N LYS A 30 2.83 -20.56 -2.26
CA LYS A 30 2.45 -21.90 -1.75
C LYS A 30 2.13 -22.91 -2.85
N GLY A 31 1.88 -22.46 -4.08
CA GLY A 31 1.59 -23.30 -5.25
C GLY A 31 2.85 -23.94 -5.86
N ASP A 32 4.00 -23.26 -5.81
CA ASP A 32 5.24 -23.74 -6.41
C ASP A 32 5.97 -24.81 -5.58
N ASP A 33 5.71 -24.90 -4.28
CA ASP A 33 6.33 -25.92 -3.40
C ASP A 33 5.59 -27.29 -3.43
N ARG A 34 4.46 -27.37 -4.15
CA ARG A 34 3.74 -28.63 -4.44
C ARG A 34 3.87 -28.98 -5.92
N SER A 35 5.07 -29.46 -6.25
CA SER A 35 5.42 -30.17 -7.48
C SER A 35 4.26 -30.93 -8.14
N SER A 36 4.06 -30.67 -9.44
CA SER A 36 3.48 -31.59 -10.42
C SER A 36 2.07 -32.16 -10.16
N LYS A 37 1.23 -32.12 -11.19
CA LYS A 37 -0.09 -32.78 -11.31
C LYS A 37 -1.26 -32.06 -10.64
N ARG A 38 -1.85 -31.08 -11.35
CA ARG A 38 -3.21 -31.18 -11.91
C ARG A 38 -3.52 -29.95 -12.77
N LYS A 39 -4.02 -30.23 -13.98
CA LYS A 39 -4.38 -29.27 -15.02
C LYS A 39 -5.57 -28.38 -14.61
N ASP A 40 -5.41 -27.08 -14.83
CA ASP A 40 -6.36 -26.17 -15.50
C ASP A 40 -7.75 -25.85 -14.92
N GLN A 41 -8.02 -25.98 -13.62
CA GLN A 41 -9.29 -25.46 -13.05
C GLN A 41 -9.22 -24.67 -11.72
N GLU A 42 -8.06 -24.51 -11.10
CA GLU A 42 -8.00 -24.00 -9.71
C GLU A 42 -7.58 -22.52 -9.55
N THR A 43 -7.16 -21.86 -10.62
CA THR A 43 -6.67 -20.47 -10.56
C THR A 43 -7.78 -19.43 -10.56
N SER A 44 -8.87 -19.67 -11.30
CA SER A 44 -9.99 -18.70 -11.38
C SER A 44 -10.80 -18.59 -10.08
N ASN A 45 -10.88 -19.66 -9.28
CA ASN A 45 -11.68 -19.67 -8.05
C ASN A 45 -10.93 -19.05 -6.86
N LYS A 46 -9.59 -19.10 -6.85
CA LYS A 46 -8.74 -18.54 -5.79
C LYS A 46 -8.75 -17.01 -5.77
N GLY A 47 -8.75 -16.36 -6.94
CA GLY A 47 -8.88 -14.89 -7.02
C GLY A 47 -10.21 -14.37 -6.47
N SER A 48 -11.29 -15.14 -6.62
CA SER A 48 -12.60 -14.83 -6.03
C SER A 48 -12.66 -15.07 -4.51
N LEU A 49 -11.88 -16.02 -3.99
CA LEU A 49 -11.81 -16.31 -2.56
C LEU A 49 -11.03 -15.25 -1.77
N LEU A 50 -9.98 -14.68 -2.34
CA LEU A 50 -9.19 -13.62 -1.71
C LEU A 50 -9.93 -12.28 -1.62
N ARG A 51 -10.93 -12.10 -2.46
CA ARG A 51 -11.88 -10.99 -2.42
C ARG A 51 -13.22 -11.40 -1.81
N SER A 52 -13.24 -12.48 -1.03
CA SER A 52 -14.40 -12.85 -0.23
C SER A 52 -14.59 -11.83 0.90
N GLU A 53 -15.84 -11.61 1.28
CA GLU A 53 -16.23 -10.63 2.30
C GLU A 53 -15.46 -10.81 3.61
N ILE A 54 -15.32 -12.06 4.09
CA ILE A 54 -14.59 -12.37 5.33
C ILE A 54 -13.14 -11.87 5.28
N GLN A 55 -12.41 -12.16 4.19
CA GLN A 55 -11.01 -11.73 4.05
C GLN A 55 -10.88 -10.22 3.93
N LEU A 56 -11.84 -9.57 3.28
CA LEU A 56 -11.86 -8.12 3.14
C LEU A 56 -12.17 -7.46 4.49
N SER A 57 -13.16 -7.93 5.24
CA SER A 57 -13.49 -7.43 6.57
C SER A 57 -12.31 -7.59 7.55
N GLU A 58 -11.67 -8.76 7.58
CA GLU A 58 -10.44 -8.98 8.37
C GLU A 58 -9.32 -7.98 8.00
N ALA A 59 -9.20 -7.62 6.71
CA ALA A 59 -8.23 -6.61 6.29
C ALA A 59 -8.61 -5.20 6.78
N LEU A 60 -9.90 -4.84 6.74
CA LEU A 60 -10.39 -3.54 7.17
C LEU A 60 -10.17 -3.27 8.67
N GLU A 61 -10.29 -4.30 9.52
CA GLU A 61 -10.09 -4.19 10.98
C GLU A 61 -8.72 -3.61 11.37
N THR A 62 -7.70 -3.79 10.52
CA THR A 62 -6.33 -3.39 10.82
C THR A 62 -5.85 -2.18 10.01
N ILE A 63 -6.65 -1.68 9.07
CA ILE A 63 -6.22 -0.65 8.13
C ILE A 63 -6.00 0.70 8.82
N CYS A 64 -6.85 1.11 9.76
CA CYS A 64 -6.71 2.42 10.40
C CYS A 64 -5.44 2.55 11.26
N VAL A 65 -4.85 1.43 11.70
CA VAL A 65 -3.53 1.41 12.36
C VAL A 65 -2.41 1.88 11.41
N LYS A 66 -2.61 1.77 10.09
CA LYS A 66 -1.65 2.21 9.07
C LYS A 66 -1.60 3.72 8.85
N THR A 67 -2.47 4.50 9.48
CA THR A 67 -2.44 5.98 9.42
C THR A 67 -1.08 6.57 9.78
N ALA A 68 -0.32 5.92 10.67
CA ALA A 68 1.03 6.31 11.03
C ALA A 68 2.06 6.15 9.89
N GLU A 69 1.73 5.46 8.81
CA GLU A 69 2.55 5.36 7.59
C GLU A 69 2.15 6.39 6.52
N TRP A 70 1.12 7.20 6.77
CA TRP A 70 0.60 8.17 5.81
C TRP A 70 0.91 9.60 6.26
N THR A 71 1.00 10.51 5.29
CA THR A 71 1.18 11.94 5.52
C THR A 71 0.58 12.77 4.39
N THR A 72 0.45 14.08 4.60
CA THR A 72 0.02 15.01 3.56
C THR A 72 1.24 15.57 2.84
N VAL A 73 1.29 15.36 1.52
CA VAL A 73 2.37 15.80 0.64
C VAL A 73 1.82 16.76 -0.41
N VAL A 74 2.68 17.61 -0.98
CA VAL A 74 2.30 18.43 -2.13
C VAL A 74 2.40 17.59 -3.40
N HIS A 75 1.28 17.43 -4.12
CA HIS A 75 1.28 16.77 -5.43
C HIS A 75 2.09 17.60 -6.44
N PRO A 76 3.10 17.05 -7.12
CA PRO A 76 4.00 17.81 -7.99
C PRO A 76 3.32 18.55 -9.16
N ARG A 77 2.37 17.89 -9.85
CA ARG A 77 1.63 18.50 -10.97
C ARG A 77 0.55 19.49 -10.58
N THR A 78 -0.21 19.22 -9.52
CA THR A 78 -1.39 20.02 -9.17
C THR A 78 -1.09 21.09 -8.13
N GLY A 79 0.03 20.98 -7.41
CA GLY A 79 0.39 21.85 -6.29
C GLY A 79 -0.54 21.71 -5.08
N LYS A 80 -1.52 20.80 -5.11
CA LYS A 80 -2.47 20.57 -4.02
C LYS A 80 -1.87 19.61 -3.00
N GLY A 81 -2.20 19.79 -1.73
CA GLY A 81 -1.93 18.77 -0.72
C GLY A 81 -2.73 17.50 -1.04
N VAL A 82 -2.10 16.34 -0.98
CA VAL A 82 -2.73 15.02 -1.15
C VAL A 82 -2.20 14.08 -0.07
N TYR A 83 -2.99 13.08 0.31
CA TYR A 83 -2.53 12.06 1.25
C TYR A 83 -1.80 10.97 0.52
N ALA A 84 -0.64 10.60 1.05
CA ALA A 84 0.19 9.59 0.42
C ALA A 84 1.07 8.89 1.47
N ARG A 85 1.51 7.68 1.15
CA ARG A 85 2.24 6.80 2.06
C ARG A 85 3.71 7.25 2.21
N ARG A 86 4.15 7.59 3.43
CA ARG A 86 5.51 8.07 3.80
C ARG A 86 6.65 7.25 3.21
N PRO A 87 6.73 5.92 3.39
CA PRO A 87 7.87 5.13 2.90
C PRO A 87 8.04 5.14 1.38
N THR A 88 7.07 5.66 0.63
CA THR A 88 7.11 5.64 -0.83
C THR A 88 7.52 6.96 -1.48
N LEU A 89 7.78 8.03 -0.70
CA LEU A 89 7.82 9.39 -1.26
C LEU A 89 8.98 10.28 -0.80
N LYS A 90 9.67 10.88 -1.78
CA LYS A 90 10.57 12.04 -1.58
C LYS A 90 9.81 13.34 -1.90
N LEU A 91 8.68 13.56 -1.24
CA LEU A 91 7.82 14.72 -1.49
C LEU A 91 7.86 15.75 -0.36
N LYS A 92 7.59 17.00 -0.72
CA LYS A 92 7.50 18.10 0.25
C LYS A 92 6.23 17.94 1.09
N GLU A 93 6.41 17.82 2.39
CA GLU A 93 5.29 17.77 3.35
C GLU A 93 4.56 19.10 3.44
N VAL A 94 3.26 19.02 3.67
CA VAL A 94 2.40 20.20 3.89
C VAL A 94 2.45 20.61 5.36
N HIS A 95 2.57 21.91 5.62
CA HIS A 95 2.47 22.46 6.97
C HIS A 95 1.01 22.42 7.43
N ASN A 96 0.76 22.02 8.69
CA ASN A 96 -0.58 21.78 9.27
C ASN A 96 -1.32 20.56 8.67
N HIS A 97 -0.70 19.37 8.74
CA HIS A 97 -1.38 18.11 8.52
C HIS A 97 -2.11 17.65 9.81
N PRO A 98 -3.19 16.85 9.71
CA PRO A 98 -3.83 16.27 10.89
C PRO A 98 -2.82 15.44 11.69
N THR A 99 -3.01 15.38 13.01
CA THR A 99 -2.25 14.45 13.84
C THR A 99 -2.59 13.00 13.46
N ILE A 100 -1.72 12.05 13.83
CA ILE A 100 -1.96 10.63 13.58
C ILE A 100 -3.33 10.21 14.17
N HIS A 101 -3.64 10.61 15.40
CA HIS A 101 -4.93 10.33 16.04
C HIS A 101 -6.12 10.93 15.30
N GLN A 102 -6.03 12.19 14.86
CA GLN A 102 -7.11 12.80 14.07
C GLN A 102 -7.34 12.08 12.73
N PHE A 103 -6.28 11.51 12.16
CA PHE A 103 -6.38 10.75 10.92
C PHE A 103 -6.90 9.33 11.13
N GLU A 104 -6.57 8.73 12.29
CA GLU A 104 -7.15 7.47 12.77
C GLU A 104 -8.65 7.60 13.01
N ASP A 105 -9.09 8.64 13.72
CA ASP A 105 -10.51 8.93 13.94
C ASP A 105 -11.25 9.08 12.60
N ALA A 106 -10.68 9.86 11.67
CA ALA A 106 -11.28 10.04 10.34
C ALA A 106 -11.31 8.75 9.50
N CYS A 107 -10.39 7.81 9.75
CA CYS A 107 -10.41 6.49 9.12
C CYS A 107 -11.54 5.64 9.68
N SER A 108 -11.70 5.61 11.01
CA SER A 108 -12.79 4.91 11.67
C SER A 108 -14.16 5.47 11.24
N ASP A 109 -14.33 6.79 11.28
CA ASP A 109 -15.57 7.46 10.83
C ASP A 109 -15.91 7.11 9.37
N PHE A 110 -14.90 6.95 8.52
CA PHE A 110 -15.09 6.58 7.13
C PHE A 110 -15.55 5.13 6.99
N LEU A 111 -14.92 4.19 7.69
CA LEU A 111 -15.31 2.77 7.65
C LEU A 111 -16.74 2.61 8.17
N ASP A 112 -17.08 3.24 9.29
CA ASP A 112 -18.44 3.23 9.85
C ASP A 112 -19.50 3.71 8.85
N SER A 113 -19.12 4.60 7.93
CA SER A 113 -20.04 5.19 6.95
C SER A 113 -20.10 4.45 5.61
N TYR A 114 -19.04 3.75 5.20
CA TYR A 114 -18.87 3.26 3.82
C TYR A 114 -18.33 1.82 3.71
N GLU A 115 -18.24 1.07 4.81
CA GLU A 115 -17.71 -0.30 4.83
C GLU A 115 -18.44 -1.21 3.82
N ASP A 116 -19.77 -1.22 3.82
CA ASP A 116 -20.57 -2.09 2.94
C ASP A 116 -20.32 -1.77 1.44
N GLU A 117 -20.30 -0.49 1.08
CA GLU A 117 -20.01 -0.04 -0.28
C GLU A 117 -18.58 -0.39 -0.71
N LEU A 118 -17.63 -0.31 0.23
CA LEU A 118 -16.23 -0.63 0.04
C LEU A 118 -16.02 -2.14 -0.16
N LEU A 119 -16.61 -2.97 0.70
CA LEU A 119 -16.58 -4.43 0.58
C LEU A 119 -17.18 -4.87 -0.77
N THR A 120 -18.32 -4.29 -1.15
CA THR A 120 -18.96 -4.57 -2.44
C THR A 120 -18.08 -4.15 -3.62
N PHE A 121 -17.37 -3.02 -3.49
CA PHE A 121 -16.46 -2.53 -4.52
C PHE A 121 -15.21 -3.40 -4.67
N ALA A 122 -14.59 -3.77 -3.56
CA ALA A 122 -13.34 -4.52 -3.49
C ALA A 122 -13.47 -5.98 -3.94
N ARG A 123 -14.70 -6.50 -4.06
CA ARG A 123 -14.98 -7.81 -4.68
C ARG A 123 -14.49 -7.94 -6.13
N LYS A 124 -14.30 -6.82 -6.82
CA LYS A 124 -13.79 -6.76 -8.20
C LYS A 124 -12.46 -6.04 -8.22
N LYS A 125 -11.56 -6.47 -9.11
CA LYS A 125 -10.31 -5.77 -9.38
C LYS A 125 -10.58 -4.53 -10.24
N HIS A 126 -9.97 -3.41 -9.88
CA HIS A 126 -10.05 -2.16 -10.63
C HIS A 126 -8.64 -1.68 -10.99
N GLU A 127 -8.51 -1.00 -12.13
CA GLU A 127 -7.22 -0.44 -12.57
C GLU A 127 -6.85 0.80 -11.74
N GLU A 128 -7.81 1.70 -11.52
CA GLU A 128 -7.65 2.89 -10.67
C GLU A 128 -8.63 2.85 -9.48
N PRO A 129 -8.39 1.98 -8.47
CA PRO A 129 -9.35 1.70 -7.41
C PRO A 129 -9.72 2.94 -6.59
N VAL A 130 -8.75 3.81 -6.27
CA VAL A 130 -8.97 5.06 -5.53
C VAL A 130 -9.85 6.03 -6.34
N ARG A 131 -9.57 6.21 -7.63
CA ARG A 131 -10.33 7.13 -8.48
C ARG A 131 -11.77 6.65 -8.66
N HIS A 132 -11.96 5.37 -8.94
CA HIS A 132 -13.30 4.79 -9.10
C HIS A 132 -14.12 4.85 -7.80
N PHE A 133 -13.51 4.52 -6.65
CA PHE A 133 -14.25 4.51 -5.40
C PHE A 133 -14.44 5.93 -4.85
N CYS A 134 -13.35 6.61 -4.52
CA CYS A 134 -13.38 7.85 -3.74
C CYS A 134 -13.91 9.07 -4.52
N TYR A 135 -13.68 9.13 -5.83
CA TYR A 135 -14.18 10.22 -6.68
C TYR A 135 -15.49 9.86 -7.38
N GLU A 136 -15.55 8.73 -8.09
CA GLU A 136 -16.71 8.42 -8.94
C GLU A 136 -17.90 7.85 -8.15
N LYS A 137 -17.65 6.87 -7.26
CA LYS A 137 -18.71 6.15 -6.53
C LYS A 137 -19.26 6.95 -5.35
N ILE A 138 -18.41 7.33 -4.39
CA ILE A 138 -18.86 7.97 -3.13
C ILE A 138 -18.63 9.49 -3.10
N LYS A 139 -17.90 10.06 -4.09
CA LYS A 139 -17.74 11.51 -4.30
C LYS A 139 -17.17 12.29 -3.10
N VAL A 140 -16.34 11.65 -2.28
CA VAL A 140 -15.65 12.31 -1.15
C VAL A 140 -14.36 13.03 -1.58
N CYS A 141 -13.81 12.65 -2.72
CA CYS A 141 -12.63 13.26 -3.34
C CYS A 141 -12.99 14.05 -4.60
N THR A 142 -12.11 14.97 -5.01
CA THR A 142 -12.16 15.59 -6.34
C THR A 142 -11.22 14.88 -7.32
N ALA A 143 -11.40 15.08 -8.63
CA ALA A 143 -10.51 14.52 -9.65
C ALA A 143 -9.03 14.91 -9.45
N VAL A 144 -8.77 16.06 -8.83
CA VAL A 144 -7.41 16.55 -8.53
C VAL A 144 -6.78 15.80 -7.35
N ASP A 145 -7.60 15.34 -6.39
CA ASP A 145 -7.12 14.64 -5.19
C ASP A 145 -6.69 13.20 -5.49
N VAL A 146 -7.31 12.57 -6.48
CA VAL A 146 -7.09 11.17 -6.86
C VAL A 146 -6.24 11.01 -8.12
N MET A 147 -5.59 12.09 -8.55
CA MET A 147 -4.76 12.04 -9.74
C MET A 147 -3.53 11.16 -9.47
N PRO A 148 -3.27 10.14 -10.29
CA PRO A 148 -2.14 9.25 -10.06
C PRO A 148 -0.83 10.02 -10.23
N MET A 149 0.12 9.81 -9.32
CA MET A 149 1.51 10.30 -9.44
C MET A 149 2.34 9.30 -10.25
N THR A 150 3.30 9.77 -11.06
CA THR A 150 4.25 8.86 -11.72
C THR A 150 5.31 8.36 -10.73
N ASP A 151 6.07 7.32 -11.10
CA ASP A 151 7.16 6.77 -10.27
C ASP A 151 8.28 7.80 -10.05
N GLU A 152 8.50 8.71 -11.00
CA GLU A 152 9.44 9.83 -10.87
C GLU A 152 8.90 10.91 -9.93
N GLU A 153 7.63 11.26 -10.06
CA GLU A 153 6.97 12.29 -9.26
C GLU A 153 6.81 11.90 -7.80
N SER A 154 6.49 10.63 -7.57
CA SER A 154 6.46 10.05 -6.22
C SER A 154 7.87 9.96 -5.63
N GLY A 155 8.92 9.94 -6.45
CA GLY A 155 10.28 9.68 -5.99
C GLY A 155 10.55 8.19 -5.71
N LYS A 156 9.58 7.32 -6.01
CA LYS A 156 9.68 5.86 -5.87
C LYS A 156 10.84 5.29 -6.68
N ALA A 157 11.10 5.82 -7.87
CA ALA A 157 12.26 5.43 -8.68
C ALA A 157 13.60 5.66 -7.97
N GLN A 158 13.69 6.71 -7.15
CA GLN A 158 14.91 7.02 -6.39
C GLN A 158 15.01 6.14 -5.13
N ILE A 159 13.89 5.84 -4.48
CA ILE A 159 13.85 4.98 -3.29
C ILE A 159 14.29 3.56 -3.65
N LEU A 160 13.76 2.99 -4.73
CA LEU A 160 14.20 1.67 -5.23
C LEU A 160 15.70 1.65 -5.54
N SER A 161 16.24 2.73 -6.13
CA SER A 161 17.67 2.85 -6.39
C SER A 161 18.52 2.95 -5.12
N ASP A 162 17.98 3.50 -4.03
CA ASP A 162 18.71 3.67 -2.77
C ASP A 162 18.68 2.37 -1.94
N GLU A 163 17.54 1.67 -1.90
CA GLU A 163 17.41 0.34 -1.28
C GLU A 163 18.36 -0.69 -1.91
N ASP A 164 18.49 -0.70 -3.24
CA ASP A 164 19.43 -1.58 -3.95
C ASP A 164 20.90 -1.29 -3.60
N LYS A 165 21.25 -0.04 -3.28
CA LYS A 165 22.60 0.33 -2.85
C LYS A 165 22.85 -0.11 -1.42
N GLU A 166 21.89 0.10 -0.52
CA GLU A 166 21.98 -0.31 0.89
C GLU A 166 22.16 -1.83 1.00
N LYS A 167 21.38 -2.61 0.25
CA LYS A 167 21.51 -4.06 0.20
C LYS A 167 22.91 -4.52 -0.24
N LYS A 168 23.49 -3.87 -1.26
CA LYS A 168 24.86 -4.16 -1.72
C LYS A 168 25.92 -3.83 -0.67
N VAL A 169 25.72 -2.75 0.09
CA VAL A 169 26.61 -2.38 1.20
C VAL A 169 26.54 -3.41 2.32
N GLU A 170 25.34 -3.88 2.67
CA GLU A 170 25.15 -4.91 3.69
C GLU A 170 25.75 -6.27 3.29
N GLU A 171 25.54 -6.70 2.04
CA GLU A 171 26.16 -7.90 1.47
C GLU A 171 27.70 -7.82 1.48
N ALA A 172 28.27 -6.65 1.15
CA ALA A 172 29.70 -6.41 1.20
C ALA A 172 30.24 -6.44 2.65
N LEU A 173 29.48 -5.89 3.60
CA LEU A 173 29.84 -5.87 5.01
C LEU A 173 29.84 -7.28 5.62
N GLU A 174 28.84 -8.10 5.30
CA GLU A 174 28.77 -9.51 5.74
C GLU A 174 29.90 -10.35 5.12
N LYS A 175 30.25 -10.10 3.85
CA LYS A 175 31.39 -10.75 3.20
C LYS A 175 32.73 -10.39 3.86
N MET A 176 32.89 -9.14 4.31
CA MET A 176 34.07 -8.70 5.06
C MET A 176 34.13 -9.33 6.47
N LYS A 177 33.00 -9.43 7.18
CA LYS A 177 32.92 -10.10 8.49
C LYS A 177 33.22 -11.60 8.40
N SER A 178 32.75 -12.26 7.35
CA SER A 178 33.04 -13.67 7.07
C SER A 178 34.54 -13.91 6.84
N ASN A 179 35.20 -13.08 6.03
CA ASN A 179 36.64 -13.19 5.77
C ASN A 179 37.48 -12.93 7.04
N HIS A 180 37.05 -12.03 7.92
CA HIS A 180 37.75 -11.75 9.18
C HIS A 180 37.63 -12.90 10.19
N ARG A 181 36.57 -13.72 10.15
CA ARG A 181 36.44 -14.91 11.02
C ARG A 181 37.33 -16.08 10.58
N VAL A 182 37.62 -16.19 9.28
CA VAL A 182 38.48 -17.26 8.74
C VAL A 182 39.95 -17.04 9.13
N MET A 183 40.40 -15.78 9.26
CA MET A 183 41.77 -15.43 9.64
C MET A 183 42.03 -15.44 11.17
N GLY A 184 40.99 -15.64 11.99
CA GLY A 184 41.09 -15.63 13.46
C GLY A 184 41.30 -17.00 14.11
N ASN A 185 41.32 -18.08 13.33
CA ASN A 185 41.43 -19.46 13.81
C ASN A 185 42.79 -20.13 13.50
N GLU A 186 43.81 -19.37 13.11
CA GLU A 186 45.18 -19.85 12.88
C GLU A 186 46.19 -19.35 13.92
N LEU A 187 45.81 -19.32 15.20
CA LEU A 187 46.73 -19.13 16.34
C LEU A 187 46.61 -20.27 17.35
#